data_AF-A0AAW2VH12-F1
#
_entry.id   AF-A0AAW2VH12-F1
#
_cell.length_a   1.000
_cell.length_b   1.000
_cell.length_c   1.000
_cell.angle_alpha   90.00
_cell.angle_beta   90.00
_cell.angle_gamma   90.00
#
_symmetry.space_group_name_H-M   'P 1'
#
loop_
_entity.id
_entity.type
_entity.pdbx_description
1 polymer ?
#
loop_
_entity_poly.entity_id
_entity_poly.type
_entity_poly.pdbx_seq_one_letter_code
_entity_poly.pdbx_strand_id
1 'polypeptide(L)'
;MAASSLTLLSLLSIALLVAAASASASNITEILSGFPEYTLHVLLDYFDAPKLHKISEGSVLSTTLYQTTGNAAGNLGFVNITDLRGGKVGFGSGVPGSPLDSTFTKSVKQVPYNLSVIEVSKAIAPSAVLTAPAPSASAVNITALLEKAGCLFRQVF
;
A
#
# COMPACT_ATOMS: atom_id res chain seq x y z
N MET A 1 -15.53 29.81 46.39
CA MET A 1 -15.85 28.62 45.57
C MET A 1 -15.90 29.06 44.11
N ALA A 2 -14.74 29.14 43.42
CA ALA A 2 -14.62 29.76 42.09
C ALA A 2 -13.58 29.08 41.18
N ALA A 3 -13.23 27.82 41.45
CA ALA A 3 -12.18 27.10 40.72
C ALA A 3 -12.71 26.14 39.64
N SER A 4 -14.04 26.00 39.48
CA SER A 4 -14.63 24.94 38.65
C SER A 4 -15.00 25.36 37.22
N SER A 5 -14.99 26.67 36.91
CA SER A 5 -15.42 27.21 35.61
C SER A 5 -14.29 27.25 34.57
N LEU A 6 -13.07 27.61 35.00
CA LEU A 6 -11.90 27.76 34.13
C LEU A 6 -11.35 26.41 33.60
N THR A 7 -11.53 25.32 34.35
CA THR A 7 -11.11 23.96 33.94
C THR A 7 -12.04 23.37 32.87
N LEU A 8 -13.35 23.66 32.94
CA LEU A 8 -14.33 23.20 31.93
C LEU A 8 -14.10 23.87 30.57
N LEU A 9 -13.73 25.16 30.55
CA LEU A 9 -13.41 25.89 29.32
C LEU A 9 -12.12 25.42 28.64
N SER A 10 -11.10 25.01 29.41
CA SER A 10 -9.87 24.45 28.83
C SER A 10 -10.08 23.03 28.27
N LEU A 11 -10.87 22.20 28.96
CA LEU A 11 -11.28 20.87 28.48
C LEU A 11 -12.06 20.95 27.17
N LEU A 12 -12.96 21.92 27.04
CA LEU A 12 -13.76 22.12 25.83
C LEU A 12 -12.89 22.60 24.63
N SER A 13 -11.87 23.41 24.91
CA SER A 13 -10.92 23.90 23.90
C SER A 13 -9.98 22.79 23.41
N ILE A 14 -9.57 21.87 24.29
CA ILE A 14 -8.75 20.70 23.94
C ILE A 14 -9.58 19.71 23.12
N ALA A 15 -10.85 19.48 23.47
CA ALA A 15 -11.75 18.63 22.69
C ALA A 15 -11.98 19.17 21.26
N LEU A 16 -12.08 20.50 21.09
CA LEU A 16 -12.25 21.12 19.79
C LEU A 16 -10.99 21.04 18.91
N LEU A 17 -9.80 21.05 19.52
CA LEU A 17 -8.55 20.86 18.78
C LEU A 17 -8.36 19.40 18.32
N VAL A 18 -8.89 18.43 19.06
CA VAL A 18 -8.87 17.00 18.69
C VAL A 18 -9.91 16.68 17.60
N ALA A 19 -10.99 17.45 17.49
CA ALA A 19 -12.00 17.29 16.44
C ALA A 19 -11.63 17.94 15.09
N ALA A 20 -10.64 18.83 15.05
CA ALA A 20 -10.21 19.53 13.82
C ALA A 20 -9.19 18.76 12.98
N ALA A 21 -8.74 17.58 13.42
CA ALA A 21 -7.99 16.66 12.58
C ALA A 21 -8.94 15.85 11.69
N SER A 22 -9.62 16.51 10.76
CA SER A 22 -10.09 15.84 9.55
C SER A 22 -8.85 15.48 8.72
N ALA A 23 -8.17 14.40 9.12
CA ALA A 23 -7.28 13.71 8.21
C ALA A 23 -8.14 13.34 7.01
N SER A 24 -7.87 13.94 5.85
CA SER A 24 -8.30 13.37 4.59
C SER A 24 -7.59 12.02 4.48
N ALA A 25 -8.19 10.98 5.05
CA ALA A 25 -7.86 9.62 4.70
C ALA A 25 -8.29 9.50 3.24
N SER A 26 -7.42 9.93 2.33
CA SER A 26 -7.59 9.66 0.91
C SER A 26 -7.76 8.15 0.83
N ASN A 27 -8.95 7.71 0.43
CA ASN A 27 -9.27 6.31 0.43
C ASN A 27 -8.35 5.67 -0.60
N ILE A 28 -7.30 4.98 -0.14
CA ILE A 28 -6.26 4.41 -1.02
C ILE A 28 -6.91 3.50 -2.06
N THR A 29 -8.03 2.85 -1.70
CA THR A 29 -8.82 2.05 -2.65
C THR A 29 -9.45 2.87 -3.77
N GLU A 30 -9.87 4.10 -3.51
CA GLU A 30 -10.44 5.01 -4.50
C GLU A 30 -9.36 5.57 -5.43
N ILE A 31 -8.18 5.93 -4.88
CA ILE A 31 -7.03 6.35 -5.69
C ILE A 31 -6.55 5.21 -6.61
N LEU A 32 -6.48 3.99 -6.07
CA LEU A 32 -6.02 2.81 -6.82
C LEU A 32 -7.13 2.12 -7.62
N SER A 33 -8.37 2.64 -7.59
CA SER A 33 -9.51 2.05 -8.31
C SER A 33 -9.29 1.99 -9.82
N GLY A 34 -8.53 2.94 -10.37
CA GLY A 34 -8.14 2.96 -11.79
C GLY A 34 -6.97 2.02 -12.13
N PHE A 35 -6.34 1.40 -11.13
CA PHE A 35 -5.12 0.60 -11.29
C PHE A 35 -5.12 -0.62 -10.35
N PRO A 36 -6.03 -1.58 -10.56
CA PRO A 36 -6.16 -2.76 -9.70
C PRO A 36 -4.86 -3.56 -9.58
N GLU A 37 -3.99 -3.53 -10.57
CA GLU A 37 -2.68 -4.21 -10.58
C GLU A 37 -1.71 -3.71 -9.48
N TYR A 38 -1.82 -2.45 -9.06
CA TYR A 38 -0.97 -1.93 -7.99
C TYR A 38 -1.43 -2.39 -6.61
N THR A 39 -2.67 -2.83 -6.45
CA THR A 39 -3.20 -3.31 -5.16
C THR A 39 -2.49 -4.59 -4.67
N LEU A 40 -1.87 -5.35 -5.57
CA LEU A 40 -1.00 -6.49 -5.24
C LEU A 40 0.34 -6.08 -4.64
N HIS A 41 0.80 -4.87 -4.90
CA HIS A 41 2.11 -4.37 -4.49
C HIS A 41 2.05 -3.53 -3.21
N VAL A 42 0.84 -3.33 -2.66
CA VAL A 42 0.61 -2.60 -1.41
C VAL A 42 0.31 -3.61 -0.31
N LEU A 43 1.24 -3.76 0.63
CA LEU A 43 1.08 -4.62 1.80
C LEU A 43 0.33 -3.86 2.91
N LEU A 44 -0.54 -4.56 3.63
CA LEU A 44 -1.25 -3.99 4.78
C LEU A 44 -0.36 -3.90 6.03
N ASP A 45 0.67 -4.74 6.09
CA ASP A 45 1.66 -4.73 7.15
C ASP A 45 2.80 -3.77 6.84
N TYR A 46 3.30 -3.08 7.87
CA TYR A 46 4.49 -2.25 7.75
C TYR A 46 5.75 -3.13 7.71
N PHE A 47 6.55 -3.02 6.64
CA PHE A 47 7.86 -3.66 6.50
C PHE A 47 8.93 -2.64 6.09
N ASP A 48 9.90 -2.41 6.96
CA ASP A 48 11.12 -1.68 6.64
C ASP A 48 12.31 -2.61 6.51
N ALA A 49 13.44 -2.08 6.03
CA ALA A 49 14.64 -2.88 5.81
C ALA A 49 15.07 -3.67 7.08
N PRO A 50 15.10 -3.09 8.30
CA PRO A 50 15.39 -3.87 9.51
C PRO A 50 14.41 -5.01 9.76
N LYS A 51 13.10 -4.79 9.59
CA LYS A 51 12.08 -5.83 9.82
C LYS A 51 12.16 -6.94 8.76
N LEU A 52 12.47 -6.60 7.51
CA LEU A 52 12.63 -7.56 6.43
C LEU A 52 13.79 -8.55 6.67
N HIS A 53 14.89 -8.12 7.30
CA HIS A 53 16.04 -8.97 7.66
C HIS A 53 15.92 -9.61 9.06
N LYS A 54 14.74 -9.52 9.69
CA LYS A 54 14.45 -10.05 11.02
C LYS A 54 13.08 -10.73 11.05
N ILE A 55 12.67 -11.30 9.93
CA ILE A 55 11.41 -12.04 9.84
C ILE A 55 11.54 -13.28 10.74
N SER A 56 10.68 -13.35 11.76
CA SER A 56 10.63 -14.51 12.66
C SER A 56 10.27 -15.75 11.86
N GLU A 57 10.92 -16.88 12.17
CA GLU A 57 10.79 -18.16 11.42
C GLU A 57 11.28 -18.11 9.96
N GLY A 58 11.89 -17.00 9.54
CA GLY A 58 12.52 -16.83 8.23
C GLY A 58 11.55 -16.57 7.07
N SER A 59 10.24 -16.79 7.23
CA SER A 59 9.24 -16.50 6.18
C SER A 59 7.92 -16.03 6.78
N VAL A 60 7.23 -15.13 6.08
CA VAL A 60 5.90 -14.66 6.45
C VAL A 60 5.04 -14.43 5.21
N LEU A 61 3.76 -14.77 5.30
CA LEU A 61 2.75 -14.37 4.34
C LEU A 61 2.12 -13.05 4.79
N SER A 62 2.22 -12.02 3.96
CA SER A 62 1.60 -10.72 4.22
C SER A 62 0.43 -10.48 3.27
N THR A 63 -0.61 -9.86 3.83
CA THR A 63 -1.84 -9.52 3.10
C THR A 63 -1.63 -8.25 2.27
N THR A 64 -2.08 -8.26 1.02
CA THR A 64 -2.06 -7.08 0.14
C THR A 64 -3.42 -6.40 0.10
N LEU A 65 -3.45 -5.17 -0.41
CA LEU A 65 -4.70 -4.45 -0.65
C LEU A 65 -5.61 -5.22 -1.61
N TYR A 66 -5.07 -5.97 -2.57
CA TYR A 66 -5.86 -6.80 -3.49
C TYR A 66 -6.76 -7.82 -2.75
N GLN A 67 -6.29 -8.35 -1.61
CA GLN A 67 -7.11 -9.26 -0.80
C GLN A 67 -8.37 -8.58 -0.26
N THR A 68 -8.29 -7.28 0.03
CA THR A 68 -9.39 -6.50 0.63
C THR A 68 -10.50 -6.16 -0.37
N THR A 69 -10.25 -6.27 -1.68
CA THR A 69 -11.27 -6.00 -2.70
C THR A 69 -12.30 -7.11 -2.80
N GLY A 70 -12.02 -8.29 -2.24
CA GLY A 70 -12.85 -9.49 -2.36
C GLY A 70 -12.70 -10.23 -3.69
N ASN A 71 -11.85 -9.75 -4.63
CA ASN A 71 -11.59 -10.41 -5.91
C ASN A 71 -10.52 -11.49 -5.82
N ALA A 72 -9.69 -11.49 -4.78
CA ALA A 72 -8.62 -12.44 -4.59
C ALA A 72 -9.14 -13.81 -4.14
N ALA A 73 -8.99 -14.83 -4.99
CA ALA A 73 -9.28 -16.22 -4.60
C ALA A 73 -8.10 -16.82 -3.81
N GLY A 74 -8.37 -17.34 -2.62
CA GLY A 74 -7.37 -17.98 -1.77
C GLY A 74 -6.17 -17.07 -1.50
N ASN A 75 -4.96 -17.55 -1.81
CA ASN A 75 -3.72 -16.83 -1.51
C ASN A 75 -3.26 -15.86 -2.62
N LEU A 76 -4.11 -15.55 -3.61
CA LEU A 76 -3.75 -14.64 -4.71
C LEU A 76 -3.50 -13.20 -4.23
N GLY A 77 -4.10 -12.78 -3.13
CA GLY A 77 -3.89 -11.46 -2.52
C GLY A 77 -2.80 -11.43 -1.46
N PHE A 78 -1.93 -12.43 -1.39
CA PHE A 78 -0.84 -12.50 -0.42
C PHE A 78 0.51 -12.43 -1.11
N VAL A 79 1.51 -11.90 -0.40
CA VAL A 79 2.92 -11.92 -0.77
C VAL A 79 3.67 -12.74 0.25
N ASN A 80 4.44 -13.72 -0.22
CA ASN A 80 5.39 -14.44 0.61
C ASN A 80 6.70 -13.64 0.69
N ILE A 81 7.15 -13.34 1.89
CA ILE A 81 8.38 -12.61 2.17
C ILE A 81 9.27 -13.55 2.97
N THR A 82 10.48 -13.80 2.48
CA THR A 82 11.42 -14.72 3.13
C THR A 82 12.76 -14.03 3.33
N ASP A 83 13.27 -14.10 4.55
CA ASP A 83 14.66 -13.75 4.87
C ASP A 83 15.57 -14.90 4.42
N LEU A 84 16.30 -14.65 3.34
CA LEU A 84 17.16 -15.62 2.67
C LEU A 84 18.57 -15.58 3.25
N ARG A 85 19.26 -16.71 3.15
CA ARG A 85 20.69 -16.80 3.50
C ARG A 85 21.51 -15.78 2.71
N GLY A 86 22.53 -15.22 3.35
CA GLY A 86 23.42 -14.23 2.75
C GLY A 86 22.90 -12.80 2.83
N GLY A 87 21.96 -12.51 3.74
CA GLY A 87 21.46 -11.15 3.99
C GLY A 87 20.59 -10.63 2.85
N LYS A 88 19.89 -11.52 2.15
CA LYS A 88 18.96 -11.17 1.08
C LYS A 88 17.55 -11.37 1.57
N VAL A 89 16.61 -10.59 1.05
CA VAL A 89 15.18 -10.81 1.30
C VAL A 89 14.51 -11.06 -0.02
N GLY A 90 13.82 -12.20 -0.12
CA GLY A 90 13.08 -12.59 -1.30
C GLY A 90 11.59 -12.34 -1.13
N PHE A 91 10.93 -12.08 -2.26
CA PHE A 91 9.50 -11.86 -2.36
C PHE A 91 8.92 -12.72 -3.49
N GLY A 92 7.70 -13.19 -3.28
CA GLY A 92 6.97 -13.99 -4.25
C GLY A 92 5.47 -13.94 -4.00
N SER A 93 4.70 -14.48 -4.93
CA SER A 93 3.26 -14.65 -4.74
C SER A 93 2.99 -15.58 -3.55
N GLY A 94 1.92 -15.31 -2.79
CA GLY A 94 1.49 -16.14 -1.66
C GLY A 94 0.87 -17.48 -2.07
N VAL A 95 0.65 -17.71 -3.37
CA VAL A 95 0.18 -18.99 -3.90
C VAL A 95 1.26 -20.07 -3.65
N PRO A 96 0.90 -21.23 -3.08
CA PRO A 96 1.84 -22.33 -2.86
C PRO A 96 2.61 -22.73 -4.12
N GLY A 97 3.92 -22.93 -4.00
CA GLY A 97 4.81 -23.27 -5.12
C GLY A 97 5.21 -22.08 -6.01
N SER A 98 4.79 -20.85 -5.69
CA SER A 98 5.26 -19.66 -6.41
C SER A 98 6.77 -19.45 -6.24
N PRO A 99 7.47 -18.96 -7.27
CA PRO A 99 8.89 -18.63 -7.16
C PRO A 99 9.09 -17.43 -6.23
N LEU A 100 10.25 -17.43 -5.56
CA LEU A 100 10.74 -16.32 -4.74
C LEU A 100 11.89 -15.61 -5.47
N ASP A 101 11.57 -15.00 -6.60
CA ASP A 101 12.53 -14.48 -7.60
C ASP A 101 12.67 -12.94 -7.59
N SER A 102 11.87 -12.25 -6.79
CA SER A 102 12.01 -10.83 -6.53
C SER A 102 12.79 -10.59 -5.24
N THR A 103 13.71 -9.63 -5.22
CA THR A 103 14.61 -9.41 -4.08
C THR A 103 14.64 -7.96 -3.62
N PHE A 104 14.73 -7.74 -2.31
CA PHE A 104 14.91 -6.41 -1.72
C PHE A 104 16.17 -5.75 -2.28
N THR A 105 16.05 -4.51 -2.75
CA THR A 105 17.17 -3.73 -3.31
C THR A 105 17.53 -2.58 -2.38
N LYS A 106 16.57 -1.69 -2.08
CA LYS A 106 16.79 -0.53 -1.20
C LYS A 106 15.49 0.02 -0.64
N SER A 107 15.60 0.81 0.43
CA SER A 107 14.51 1.67 0.89
C SER A 107 14.46 2.95 0.06
N VAL A 108 13.28 3.32 -0.41
CA VAL A 108 13.05 4.55 -1.20
C VAL A 108 12.49 5.66 -0.31
N LYS A 109 11.50 5.34 0.51
CA LYS A 109 10.88 6.29 1.44
C LYS A 109 10.43 5.57 2.69
N GLN A 110 10.58 6.22 3.83
CA GLN A 110 10.14 5.67 5.11
C GLN A 110 9.53 6.77 5.97
N VAL A 111 8.36 6.47 6.53
CA VAL A 111 7.72 7.18 7.63
C VAL A 111 7.51 6.12 8.71
N PRO A 112 8.29 6.13 9.80
CA PRO A 112 8.29 5.07 10.80
C PRO A 112 6.88 4.70 11.24
N TYR A 113 6.59 3.41 11.26
CA TYR A 113 5.31 2.80 11.65
C TYR A 113 4.10 3.11 10.76
N ASN A 114 4.22 4.03 9.79
CA ASN A 114 3.10 4.44 8.94
C ASN A 114 3.26 4.01 7.48
N LEU A 115 4.45 4.19 6.89
CA LEU A 115 4.68 3.97 5.47
C LEU A 115 6.12 3.55 5.20
N SER A 116 6.30 2.51 4.41
CA SER A 116 7.60 2.07 3.92
C SER A 116 7.48 1.75 2.44
N VAL A 117 8.27 2.43 1.62
CA VAL A 117 8.38 2.19 0.18
C VAL A 117 9.75 1.57 -0.06
N ILE A 118 9.74 0.36 -0.59
CA ILE A 118 10.93 -0.42 -0.89
C ILE A 118 11.00 -0.70 -2.39
N GLU A 119 12.22 -0.75 -2.90
CA GLU A 119 12.51 -1.19 -4.25
C GLU A 119 12.83 -2.68 -4.24
N VAL A 120 12.19 -3.41 -5.15
CA VAL A 120 12.43 -4.84 -5.37
C VAL A 120 12.91 -5.06 -6.80
N SER A 121 13.70 -6.10 -7.02
CA SER A 121 14.35 -6.36 -8.31
C SER A 121 13.38 -6.74 -9.44
N LYS A 122 12.19 -7.24 -9.09
CA LYS A 122 11.16 -7.67 -10.07
C LYS A 122 9.76 -7.47 -9.51
N ALA A 123 8.80 -7.16 -10.38
CA ALA A 123 7.40 -7.08 -10.00
C ALA A 123 6.89 -8.44 -9.48
N ILE A 124 6.05 -8.41 -8.43
CA ILE A 124 5.51 -9.60 -7.78
C ILE A 124 4.07 -9.73 -8.27
N ALA A 125 3.86 -10.62 -9.23
CA ALA A 125 2.54 -10.86 -9.78
C ALA A 125 2.27 -12.37 -9.84
N PRO A 126 1.17 -12.85 -9.24
CA PRO A 126 0.69 -14.20 -9.51
C PRO A 126 0.36 -14.29 -11.01
N SER A 127 0.81 -15.35 -11.68
CA SER A 127 0.54 -15.54 -13.12
C SER A 127 -0.96 -15.45 -13.46
N ALA A 128 -1.83 -15.80 -12.52
CA ALA A 128 -3.29 -15.71 -12.64
C ALA A 128 -3.87 -14.28 -12.70
N VAL A 129 -3.16 -13.29 -12.15
CA VAL A 129 -3.57 -11.88 -12.25
C VAL A 129 -3.06 -11.23 -13.54
N LEU A 130 -1.95 -11.74 -14.09
CA LEU A 130 -1.43 -11.32 -15.40
C LEU A 130 -2.23 -11.86 -16.58
N THR A 131 -3.08 -12.88 -16.36
CA THR A 131 -4.01 -13.43 -17.37
C THR A 131 -5.42 -12.87 -17.28
N ALA A 132 -5.68 -11.90 -16.38
CA ALA A 132 -6.88 -11.08 -16.52
C ALA A 132 -6.83 -10.44 -17.92
N PRO A 133 -7.93 -10.44 -18.70
CA PRO A 133 -7.97 -9.76 -19.98
C PRO A 133 -7.42 -8.36 -19.75
N ALA A 134 -6.33 -8.01 -20.44
CA ALA A 134 -5.88 -6.63 -20.44
C ALA A 134 -7.12 -5.79 -20.73
N PRO A 135 -7.45 -4.75 -19.92
CA PRO A 135 -8.55 -3.89 -20.27
C PRO A 135 -8.31 -3.50 -21.73
N SER A 136 -9.29 -3.78 -22.60
CA SER A 136 -9.18 -3.47 -24.01
C SER A 136 -8.58 -2.09 -24.08
N ALA A 137 -7.42 -1.94 -24.72
CA ALA A 137 -6.77 -0.66 -24.92
C ALA A 137 -7.67 0.17 -25.84
N SER A 138 -8.81 0.60 -25.30
CA SER A 138 -9.43 1.83 -25.71
C SER A 138 -8.34 2.84 -25.44
N ALA A 139 -7.87 3.49 -26.49
CA ALA A 139 -7.02 4.66 -26.36
C ALA A 139 -7.85 5.71 -25.60
N VAL A 140 -7.89 5.56 -24.27
CA VAL A 140 -8.51 6.50 -23.38
C VAL A 140 -7.59 7.70 -23.49
N ASN A 141 -8.06 8.72 -24.20
CA ASN A 141 -7.37 9.99 -24.28
C ASN A 141 -7.45 10.62 -22.88
N ILE A 142 -6.48 10.28 -22.05
CA ILE A 142 -6.42 10.62 -20.62
C ILE A 142 -6.50 12.15 -20.46
N THR A 143 -5.94 12.90 -21.42
CA THR A 143 -6.05 14.36 -21.52
C THR A 143 -7.51 14.82 -21.57
N ALA A 144 -8.36 14.17 -22.37
CA ALA A 144 -9.77 14.55 -22.51
C ALA A 144 -10.59 14.26 -21.24
N LEU A 145 -10.24 13.23 -20.48
CA LEU A 145 -10.89 12.94 -19.19
C LEU A 145 -10.45 13.92 -18.10
N LEU A 146 -9.18 14.31 -18.09
CA LEU A 146 -8.62 15.27 -17.12
C LEU A 146 -9.12 16.70 -17.40
N GLU A 147 -9.28 17.09 -18.67
CA GLU A 147 -9.91 18.34 -19.08
C GLU A 147 -11.40 18.40 -18.66
N LYS A 148 -12.13 17.31 -18.85
CA LYS A 148 -13.54 17.20 -18.44
C LYS A 148 -13.71 17.22 -16.91
N ALA A 149 -12.71 16.76 -16.16
CA ALA A 149 -12.70 16.80 -14.70
C ALA A 149 -12.26 18.16 -14.12
N GLY A 150 -11.86 19.13 -14.95
CA GLY A 150 -11.51 20.48 -14.51
C GLY A 150 -10.13 20.60 -13.84
N CYS A 151 -9.25 19.60 -14.00
CA CYS A 151 -7.92 19.61 -13.40
C CYS A 151 -6.93 20.41 -14.26
N LEU A 152 -6.66 21.66 -13.87
CA LEU A 152 -5.59 22.49 -14.45
C LEU A 152 -4.22 22.03 -13.94
N PHE A 153 -3.50 21.20 -14.69
CA PHE A 153 -2.08 20.93 -14.43
C PHE A 153 -1.19 21.30 -15.60
N ARG A 154 -0.17 22.10 -15.29
CA ARG A 154 0.72 22.80 -16.22
C ARG A 154 1.95 21.96 -16.59
N GLN A 155 1.75 20.76 -17.13
CA GLN A 155 2.66 19.92 -17.93
C GLN A 155 2.48 18.44 -17.57
N VAL A 156 2.37 17.59 -18.58
CA VAL A 156 2.36 16.13 -18.52
C VAL A 156 3.57 15.66 -19.33
N PHE A 157 4.46 14.85 -18.75
CA PHE A 157 5.52 14.15 -19.49
C PHE A 157 4.95 12.93 -20.20
#